data_AF-F1LHR3-F1
#
_entry.id   AF-F1LHR3-F1
#
_cell.length_a   1.000
_cell.length_b   1.000
_cell.length_c   1.000
_cell.angle_alpha   90.00
_cell.angle_beta   90.00
_cell.angle_gamma   90.00
#
_symmetry.space_group_name_H-M   'P 1'
#
loop_
_entity.id
_entity.type
_entity.pdbx_description
1 polymer ?
#
loop_
_entity_poly.entity_id
_entity_poly.type
_entity_poly.pdbx_seq_one_letter_code
_entity_poly.pdbx_strand_id
1 'polypeptide(L)'
;MDCKTCNGKGARDASDIVECSSCHGTGRVISQQQTILGIMQTETVCPTCHGRGKEIKNPCSECHGSGRETYPTKVKFNIPAGVDDNQLLKVPGKGIGGHLGGSD
;
A
#
# COMPACT_ATOMS: atom_id res chain seq x y z
N MET A 1 -7.50 -1.57 -7.37
CA MET A 1 -7.56 -0.18 -7.88
C MET A 1 -7.69 0.74 -6.68
N ASP A 2 -7.41 2.03 -6.82
CA ASP A 2 -7.66 2.98 -5.73
C ASP A 2 -9.17 3.03 -5.42
N CYS A 3 -9.49 3.17 -4.14
CA CYS A 3 -10.87 3.31 -3.68
C CYS A 3 -11.47 4.58 -4.29
N LYS A 4 -12.58 4.45 -5.03
CA LYS A 4 -13.23 5.58 -5.71
C LYS A 4 -13.83 6.57 -4.72
N THR A 5 -14.32 6.07 -3.59
CA THR A 5 -14.97 6.87 -2.55
C THR A 5 -13.99 7.81 -1.85
N CYS A 6 -12.79 7.34 -1.53
CA CYS A 6 -11.77 8.15 -0.87
C CYS A 6 -10.61 8.59 -1.79
N ASN A 7 -10.67 8.28 -3.09
CA ASN A 7 -9.62 8.55 -4.07
C ASN A 7 -8.22 8.09 -3.61
N GLY A 8 -8.12 6.88 -3.07
CA GLY A 8 -6.84 6.35 -2.58
C GLY A 8 -6.39 6.86 -1.20
N LYS A 9 -7.11 7.80 -0.58
CA LYS A 9 -6.70 8.42 0.70
C LYS A 9 -6.90 7.52 1.91
N GLY A 10 -7.82 6.56 1.84
CA GLY A 10 -8.20 5.68 2.93
C GLY A 10 -9.10 6.32 4.00
N ALA A 11 -9.38 7.62 3.93
CA ALA A 11 -10.22 8.34 4.89
C ALA A 11 -11.60 8.68 4.31
N ARG A 12 -12.59 8.92 5.16
CA ARG A 12 -13.92 9.37 4.74
C ARG A 12 -13.82 10.75 4.08
N ASP A 13 -13.27 11.72 4.79
CA ASP A 13 -13.03 13.07 4.30
C ASP A 13 -11.54 13.45 4.36
N ALA A 14 -11.13 14.42 3.54
CA ALA A 14 -9.76 14.92 3.55
C ALA A 14 -9.39 15.58 4.89
N SER A 15 -10.37 16.13 5.61
CA SER A 15 -10.21 16.71 6.95
C SER A 15 -9.95 15.67 8.04
N ASP A 16 -10.30 14.41 7.81
CA ASP A 16 -10.04 13.32 8.75
C ASP A 16 -8.60 12.82 8.67
N ILE A 17 -7.86 13.25 7.65
CA ILE A 17 -6.45 12.97 7.46
C ILE A 17 -5.66 14.01 8.22
N VAL A 18 -5.15 13.60 9.38
CA VAL A 18 -4.28 14.44 10.21
C VAL A 18 -2.84 14.03 10.03
N GLU A 19 -1.92 14.95 10.26
CA GLU A 19 -0.50 14.64 10.26
C GLU A 19 -0.17 13.67 11.40
N CYS A 20 0.68 12.69 11.15
CA CYS A 20 1.03 11.70 12.17
C CYS A 20 1.80 12.39 13.29
N SER A 21 1.27 12.31 14.51
CA SER A 21 1.85 12.94 15.70
C SER A 21 3.18 12.33 16.10
N SER A 22 3.42 11.06 15.75
CA SER A 22 4.64 10.34 16.12
C SER A 22 5.82 10.62 15.21
N CYS A 23 5.58 10.95 13.94
CA CYS A 23 6.64 11.21 12.96
C CYS A 23 6.58 12.60 12.33
N HIS A 24 5.59 13.42 12.66
CA HIS A 24 5.40 14.77 12.11
C HIS A 24 5.52 14.80 10.58
N GLY A 25 4.73 13.95 9.92
CA GLY A 25 4.70 13.91 8.45
C GLY A 25 5.85 13.17 7.76
N THR A 26 6.94 12.84 8.47
CA THR A 26 8.13 12.21 7.86
C THR A 26 7.94 10.74 7.50
N GLY A 27 7.00 10.06 8.13
CA GLY A 27 6.74 8.62 7.94
C GLY A 27 7.77 7.70 8.61
N ARG A 28 8.80 8.25 9.26
CA ARG A 28 9.85 7.49 9.94
C ARG A 28 10.10 8.06 11.33
N VAL A 29 10.58 7.22 12.24
CA VAL A 29 10.93 7.60 13.62
C VAL A 29 12.36 7.18 13.90
N ILE A 30 13.10 8.04 14.59
CA ILE A 30 14.46 7.74 15.00
C ILE A 30 14.39 7.14 16.40
N SER A 31 14.75 5.86 16.52
CA SER A 31 14.90 5.19 17.81
C SER A 31 16.35 5.33 18.26
N GLN A 32 16.57 5.84 19.46
CA GLN A 32 17.89 5.92 20.08
C GLN A 32 18.03 4.80 21.10
N GLN A 33 18.98 3.90 20.89
CA GLN A 33 19.25 2.81 21.80
C GLN A 33 20.64 2.98 22.41
N GLN A 34 20.69 3.05 23.73
CA GLN A 34 21.94 3.11 24.46
C GLN A 34 22.55 1.71 24.55
N THR A 35 23.78 1.58 24.05
CA THR A 35 24.55 0.34 24.07
C THR A 35 25.85 0.55 24.84
N ILE A 36 26.57 -0.55 25.10
CA ILE A 36 27.87 -0.54 25.78
C ILE A 36 28.93 0.28 25.00
N LEU A 37 28.74 0.44 23.69
CA LEU A 37 29.63 1.18 22.78
C LEU A 37 29.20 2.63 22.54
N GLY A 38 28.11 3.09 23.17
CA GLY A 38 27.54 4.43 22.99
C GLY A 38 26.09 4.42 22.51
N ILE A 39 25.62 5.56 22.02
CA ILE A 39 24.24 5.73 21.54
C ILE A 39 24.18 5.36 20.07
N MET A 40 23.45 4.28 19.73
CA MET A 40 23.09 4.00 18.34
C MET A 40 21.74 4.65 18.02
N GLN A 41 21.67 5.31 16.87
CA GLN A 41 20.41 5.79 16.30
C GLN A 41 20.00 4.84 15.18
N THR A 42 18.75 4.41 15.16
CA THR A 42 18.19 3.58 14.10
C THR A 42 16.91 4.21 13.58
N GLU A 43 16.89 4.47 12.28
CA GLU A 43 15.69 4.96 11.61
C GLU A 43 14.75 3.78 11.32
N THR A 44 13.55 3.84 11.87
CA THR A 44 12.52 2.82 11.70
C THR A 44 11.29 3.43 11.02
N VAL A 45 10.56 2.64 10.24
CA VAL A 45 9.26 3.07 9.69
C VAL A 45 8.34 3.42 10.87
N CYS A 46 7.65 4.55 10.79
CA CYS A 46 6.76 4.98 11.87
C CYS A 46 5.68 3.90 12.11
N PRO A 47 5.59 3.32 13.33
CA PRO A 47 4.64 2.24 13.60
C PRO A 47 3.19 2.74 13.61
N THR A 48 2.98 4.02 13.89
CA THR A 48 1.64 4.65 13.97
C THR A 48 1.02 4.83 12.59
N CYS A 49 1.79 5.36 11.63
CA CYS A 49 1.27 5.63 10.27
C CYS A 49 1.72 4.59 9.23
N HIS A 50 2.57 3.63 9.59
CA HIS A 50 3.18 2.65 8.68
C HIS A 50 3.85 3.30 7.46
N GLY A 51 4.62 4.38 7.67
CA GLY A 51 5.30 5.08 6.57
C GLY A 51 4.47 6.09 5.79
N ARG A 52 3.16 6.23 6.07
CA ARG A 52 2.29 7.18 5.35
C ARG A 52 2.49 8.65 5.73
N GLY A 53 3.11 8.93 6.87
CA GLY A 53 3.25 10.29 7.43
C GLY A 53 1.95 10.92 7.94
N LYS A 54 0.81 10.24 7.76
CA LYS A 54 -0.53 10.74 8.10
C LYS A 54 -1.34 9.68 8.83
N GLU A 55 -2.19 10.12 9.74
CA GLU A 55 -3.14 9.32 10.49
C GLU A 55 -4.56 9.61 10.00
N ILE A 56 -5.41 8.60 10.04
CA ILE A 56 -6.80 8.68 9.56
C ILE A 56 -7.71 8.53 10.77
N LYS A 57 -8.42 9.59 11.15
CA LYS A 57 -9.38 9.56 12.28
C LYS A 57 -10.62 8.75 11.93
N ASN A 58 -11.18 9.01 10.76
CA ASN A 58 -12.36 8.31 10.26
C ASN A 58 -11.98 7.54 8.99
N PRO A 59 -11.72 6.22 9.09
CA PRO A 59 -11.40 5.42 7.92
C PRO A 59 -12.60 5.38 6.95
N CYS A 60 -12.29 5.31 5.66
CA CYS A 60 -13.31 5.13 4.62
C CYS A 60 -14.10 3.84 4.88
N SER A 61 -15.42 3.90 4.80
CA SER A 61 -16.31 2.75 4.99
C SER A 61 -16.15 1.68 3.92
N GLU A 62 -15.80 2.07 2.68
CA GLU A 62 -15.70 1.15 1.54
C GLU A 62 -14.39 0.36 1.54
N CYS A 63 -13.27 1.03 1.85
CA CYS A 63 -11.94 0.41 1.79
C CYS A 63 -11.32 0.15 3.17
N HIS A 64 -12.03 0.50 4.26
CA HIS A 64 -11.59 0.32 5.65
C HIS A 64 -10.17 0.86 5.94
N GLY A 65 -9.82 2.03 5.41
CA GLY A 65 -8.49 2.61 5.63
C GLY A 65 -7.40 2.16 4.65
N SER A 66 -7.65 1.16 3.80
CA SER A 66 -6.63 0.64 2.87
C SER A 66 -6.34 1.56 1.67
N GLY A 67 -7.27 2.46 1.34
CA GLY A 67 -7.22 3.29 0.14
C GLY A 67 -7.42 2.51 -1.17
N ARG A 68 -7.65 1.19 -1.13
CA ARG A 68 -7.76 0.35 -2.33
C ARG A 68 -9.00 -0.51 -2.30
N GLU A 69 -9.61 -0.68 -3.45
CA GLU A 69 -10.72 -1.60 -3.68
C GLU A 69 -10.32 -2.69 -4.68
N THR A 70 -10.67 -3.93 -4.34
CA THR A 70 -10.47 -5.10 -5.18
C THR A 70 -11.70 -5.25 -6.06
N TYR A 71 -11.60 -4.85 -7.33
CA TYR A 71 -12.68 -5.08 -8.29
C TYR A 71 -12.48 -6.44 -8.98
N PRO A 72 -13.49 -7.34 -8.93
CA PRO A 72 -13.45 -8.55 -9.73
C PRO A 72 -13.55 -8.17 -11.21
N THR A 73 -12.39 -8.09 -11.88
CA THR A 73 -12.36 -7.86 -13.32
C THR A 73 -12.71 -9.17 -14.02
N LYS A 74 -13.92 -9.27 -14.59
CA LYS A 74 -14.29 -10.38 -15.47
C LYS A 74 -13.49 -10.25 -16.76
N VAL A 75 -12.40 -11.01 -16.87
CA VAL A 75 -11.64 -11.14 -18.11
C VAL A 75 -12.43 -12.07 -19.01
N LYS A 76 -13.12 -11.52 -20.02
CA LYS A 76 -13.70 -12.34 -21.09
C LYS A 76 -12.54 -12.78 -21.98
N PHE A 77 -12.07 -14.00 -21.77
CA PHE A 77 -11.10 -14.63 -22.66
C PHE A 77 -11.87 -15.38 -23.74
N ASN A 78 -11.82 -14.88 -24.98
CA ASN A 78 -12.27 -15.65 -26.13
C ASN A 78 -11.16 -16.66 -26.46
N ILE A 79 -11.46 -17.95 -26.30
CA ILE A 79 -10.59 -19.05 -26.75
C ILE A 79 -10.91 -19.28 -28.24
N PRO A 80 -10.05 -18.89 -29.20
CA PRO A 80 -10.15 -19.43 -30.55
C PRO A 80 -9.86 -20.92 -30.50
N ALA A 81 -10.72 -21.74 -31.09
CA ALA A 81 -10.53 -23.19 -31.17
C ALA A 81 -9.29 -23.49 -32.01
N GLY A 82 -8.23 -24.05 -31.37
CA GLY A 82 -7.01 -24.49 -32.05
C GLY A 82 -5.70 -24.22 -31.31
N VAL A 83 -5.63 -24.47 -30.00
CA VAL A 83 -4.37 -24.38 -29.23
C VAL A 83 -4.03 -25.72 -28.57
N ASP A 84 -2.84 -26.24 -28.87
CA ASP A 84 -2.23 -27.44 -28.29
C ASP A 84 -1.88 -27.25 -26.80
N ASP A 85 -2.14 -28.28 -26.00
CA ASP A 85 -1.81 -28.40 -24.58
C ASP A 85 -0.29 -28.53 -24.37
N ASN A 86 0.42 -27.41 -24.17
CA ASN A 86 1.55 -27.31 -23.21
C ASN A 86 2.30 -25.97 -23.17
N GLN A 87 1.74 -24.88 -23.69
CA GLN A 87 2.47 -23.60 -23.65
C GLN A 87 2.07 -22.77 -22.43
N LEU A 88 2.97 -22.67 -21.45
CA LEU A 88 2.88 -21.70 -20.36
C LEU A 88 2.88 -20.29 -20.96
N LEU A 89 1.70 -19.71 -21.11
CA LEU A 89 1.54 -18.31 -21.49
C LEU A 89 1.86 -17.43 -20.28
N LYS A 90 3.09 -16.93 -20.21
CA LYS A 90 3.45 -15.83 -19.32
C LYS A 90 2.70 -14.59 -19.80
N VAL A 91 1.62 -14.20 -19.11
CA VAL A 91 0.88 -12.97 -19.40
C VAL A 91 1.67 -11.79 -18.80
N PRO A 92 2.30 -10.91 -19.61
CA PRO A 92 2.90 -9.70 -19.08
C PRO A 92 1.75 -8.77 -18.67
N GLY A 93 1.77 -8.28 -17.42
CA GLY A 93 0.85 -7.23 -16.97
C GLY A 93 -0.38 -7.69 -16.18
N LYS A 94 -0.44 -8.96 -15.74
CA LYS A 94 -1.45 -9.42 -14.76
C LYS A 94 -0.84 -10.08 -13.54
N GLY A 95 0.30 -9.55 -13.10
CA GLY A 95 0.79 -9.78 -11.74
C GLY A 95 -0.16 -9.08 -10.77
N ILE A 96 -0.72 -9.84 -9.83
CA ILE A 96 -1.23 -9.30 -8.59
C ILE A 96 -0.03 -8.54 -8.01
N GLY A 97 -0.12 -7.20 -7.93
CA GLY A 97 1.00 -6.32 -7.60
C GLY A 97 1.72 -6.78 -6.34
N GLY A 98 2.77 -7.57 -6.56
CA GLY A 98 3.63 -8.10 -5.53
C GLY A 98 4.32 -6.92 -4.87
N HIS A 99 4.38 -6.99 -3.56
CA HIS A 99 5.12 -6.07 -2.72
C HIS A 99 6.54 -5.89 -3.26
N LEU A 100 6.98 -4.63 -3.30
CA LEU A 100 8.34 -4.16 -3.62
C LEU A 100 8.57 -3.85 -5.11
N GLY A 101 8.79 -2.58 -5.38
CA GLY A 101 9.13 -2.07 -6.70
C GLY A 101 10.37 -2.75 -7.27
N GLY A 102 10.23 -3.25 -8.49
CA GLY A 102 11.32 -3.39 -9.44
C GLY A 102 11.04 -2.42 -10.58
N SER A 103 11.89 -1.42 -10.70
CA SER A 103 12.04 -0.57 -11.88
C SER A 103 12.66 -1.38 -13.02
N ASP A 104 12.11 -1.27 -14.22
CA ASP A 104 12.84 -1.28 -15.50
C ASP A 104 12.15 -0.30 -16.45
#